data_AF-A0A6B1EHK4-F1
#
_entry.id   AF-A0A6B1EHK4-F1
#
_cell.length_a   1.000
_cell.length_b   1.000
_cell.length_c   1.000
_cell.angle_alpha   90.00
_cell.angle_beta   90.00
_cell.angle_gamma   90.00
#
_symmetry.space_group_name_H-M   'P 1'
#
loop_
_entity.id
_entity.type
_entity.pdbx_description
1 polymer ?
#
loop_
_entity_poly.entity_id
_entity_poly.type
_entity_poly.pdbx_seq_one_letter_code
_entity_poly.pdbx_strand_id
1 'polypeptide(L)'
;MKTRTVQLSIALTGLMALNAALAEEICATDQEREQVRAFYEESAGVLPFTAARRLGLPEAKVVAALPAEQAVSAPGSAFEEVWAALSEVSEASFLITKGGTVFEVLSGVSPGAPSTRSQYFNIEYTKPLRGHLRPDEFAAIYALDLEIGEGEGRVQGVLFYDGKGEPVFGVFISGEALATTDENRARFVAAKALIAAKPGVCAAPETD
;
A
#
# COMPACT_ATOMS: atom_id res chain seq x y z
N MET A 1 29.86 -18.68 46.45
CA MET A 1 29.07 -18.79 45.19
C MET A 1 29.07 -17.43 44.51
N LYS A 2 29.73 -17.30 43.34
CA LYS A 2 29.69 -16.08 42.53
C LYS A 2 28.68 -16.30 41.40
N THR A 3 27.54 -15.61 41.48
CA THR A 3 26.50 -15.64 40.45
C THR A 3 27.00 -14.83 39.25
N ARG A 4 27.21 -15.50 38.11
CA ARG A 4 27.46 -14.83 36.83
C ARG A 4 26.12 -14.41 36.23
N THR A 5 25.87 -13.11 36.18
CA THR A 5 24.80 -12.54 35.37
C THR A 5 25.23 -12.62 33.92
N VAL A 6 24.55 -13.45 33.13
CA VAL A 6 24.69 -13.45 31.66
C VAL A 6 23.83 -12.30 31.14
N GLN A 7 24.47 -11.23 30.68
CA GLN A 7 23.80 -10.15 29.98
C GLN A 7 23.37 -10.65 28.59
N LEU A 8 22.06 -10.76 28.39
CA LEU A 8 21.43 -11.13 27.13
C LEU A 8 21.41 -9.90 26.21
N SER A 9 22.54 -9.59 25.57
CA SER A 9 22.69 -8.41 24.69
C SER A 9 22.53 -8.70 23.19
N ILE A 10 21.92 -9.83 22.79
CA ILE A 10 21.90 -10.28 21.39
C ILE A 10 20.60 -9.90 20.63
N ALA A 11 19.53 -9.50 21.31
CA ALA A 11 18.24 -9.27 20.65
C ALA A 11 18.09 -7.91 19.92
N LEU A 12 18.83 -6.86 20.34
CA LEU A 12 18.60 -5.50 19.83
C LEU A 12 19.24 -5.25 18.46
N THR A 13 20.41 -5.84 18.20
CA THR A 13 21.13 -5.72 16.92
C THR A 13 20.42 -6.49 15.79
N GLY A 14 19.81 -7.63 16.10
CA GLY A 14 19.06 -8.41 15.10
C GLY A 14 17.79 -7.69 14.61
N LEU A 15 17.07 -7.03 15.51
CA LEU A 15 15.85 -6.30 15.16
C LEU A 15 16.12 -5.04 14.31
N MET A 16 17.21 -4.32 14.59
CA MET A 16 17.63 -3.18 13.77
C MET A 16 18.06 -3.59 12.35
N ALA A 17 18.79 -4.69 12.21
CA ALA A 17 19.22 -5.19 10.90
C ALA A 17 18.04 -5.68 10.05
N LEU A 18 17.04 -6.33 10.67
CA LEU A 18 15.84 -6.78 9.98
C LEU A 18 14.99 -5.59 9.48
N ASN A 19 14.85 -4.55 10.30
CA ASN A 19 14.16 -3.32 9.90
C ASN A 19 14.88 -2.58 8.76
N ALA A 20 16.22 -2.58 8.76
CA ALA A 20 17.01 -1.96 7.69
C ALA A 20 16.86 -2.69 6.35
N ALA A 21 16.88 -4.03 6.35
CA ALA A 21 16.70 -4.82 5.13
C ALA A 21 15.27 -4.69 4.55
N LEU A 22 14.25 -4.67 5.40
CA LEU A 22 12.86 -4.42 4.95
C LEU A 22 12.70 -3.00 4.39
N ALA A 23 13.35 -2.01 5.01
CA ALA A 23 13.35 -0.65 4.50
C ALA A 23 14.06 -0.54 3.13
N GLU A 24 15.09 -1.33 2.87
CA GLU A 24 15.81 -1.33 1.59
C GLU A 24 14.95 -1.83 0.42
N GLU A 25 14.03 -2.76 0.66
CA GLU A 25 13.13 -3.30 -0.38
C GLU A 25 11.92 -2.38 -0.65
N ILE A 26 11.49 -1.60 0.35
CA ILE A 26 10.24 -0.82 0.28
C ILE A 26 10.51 0.66 0.02
N CYS A 27 11.58 1.21 0.58
CA CYS A 27 11.87 2.63 0.52
C CYS A 27 12.80 2.97 -0.63
N ALA A 28 12.43 3.97 -1.40
CA ALA A 28 13.28 4.51 -2.46
C ALA A 28 14.51 5.23 -1.87
N THR A 29 15.62 5.12 -2.58
CA THR A 29 16.79 6.00 -2.46
C THR A 29 16.52 7.36 -3.12
N ASP A 30 17.39 8.35 -2.92
CA ASP A 30 17.28 9.66 -3.60
C ASP A 30 17.36 9.52 -5.13
N GLN A 31 18.21 8.62 -5.63
CA GLN A 31 18.33 8.36 -7.05
C GLN A 31 17.05 7.75 -7.63
N GLU A 32 16.45 6.79 -6.91
CA GLU A 32 15.17 6.17 -7.33
C GLU A 32 14.02 7.18 -7.25
N ARG A 33 14.01 8.08 -6.25
CA ARG A 33 13.07 9.20 -6.17
C ARG A 33 13.11 10.08 -7.41
N GLU A 34 14.31 10.50 -7.78
CA GLU A 34 14.52 11.35 -8.96
C GLU A 34 14.10 10.64 -10.26
N GLN A 35 14.43 9.36 -10.40
CA GLN A 35 14.02 8.55 -11.54
C GLN A 35 12.49 8.42 -11.64
N VAL A 36 11.80 8.21 -10.53
CA VAL A 36 10.33 8.11 -10.49
C VAL A 36 9.68 9.45 -10.77
N ARG A 37 10.21 10.55 -10.21
CA ARG A 37 9.74 11.91 -10.47
C ARG A 37 9.80 12.23 -11.95
N ALA A 38 10.95 12.01 -12.60
CA ALA A 38 11.13 12.22 -14.03
C ALA A 38 10.17 11.35 -14.88
N PHE A 39 9.91 10.10 -14.45
CA PHE A 39 8.93 9.25 -15.14
C PHE A 39 7.52 9.85 -15.12
N TYR A 40 7.06 10.30 -13.96
CA TYR A 40 5.70 10.82 -13.80
C TYR A 40 5.48 12.21 -14.42
N GLU A 41 6.54 12.98 -14.69
CA GLU A 41 6.46 14.21 -15.49
C GLU A 41 6.01 13.91 -16.94
N GLU A 42 6.44 12.79 -17.51
CA GLU A 42 6.10 12.40 -18.89
C GLU A 42 4.93 11.39 -18.98
N SER A 43 4.58 10.76 -17.85
CA SER A 43 3.63 9.64 -17.78
C SER A 43 2.63 9.80 -16.63
N ALA A 44 2.03 10.99 -16.52
CA ALA A 44 1.01 11.29 -15.51
C ALA A 44 -0.12 10.23 -15.51
N GLY A 45 -0.58 9.85 -14.31
CA GLY A 45 -1.68 8.89 -14.13
C GLY A 45 -1.34 7.43 -14.38
N VAL A 46 -0.11 7.08 -14.82
CA VAL A 46 0.30 5.69 -14.99
C VAL A 46 0.32 4.94 -13.66
N LEU A 47 -0.35 3.80 -13.60
CA LEU A 47 -0.41 2.98 -12.38
C LEU A 47 0.99 2.51 -11.94
N PRO A 48 1.28 2.48 -10.62
CA PRO A 48 2.60 2.12 -10.10
C PRO A 48 3.15 0.80 -10.63
N PHE A 49 2.32 -0.25 -10.77
CA PHE A 49 2.79 -1.53 -11.31
C PHE A 49 3.34 -1.41 -12.74
N THR A 50 2.81 -0.49 -13.55
CA THR A 50 3.29 -0.23 -14.91
C THR A 50 4.59 0.59 -14.87
N ALA A 51 4.65 1.61 -14.02
CA ALA A 51 5.86 2.39 -13.80
C ALA A 51 7.01 1.51 -13.29
N ALA A 52 6.77 0.66 -12.29
CA ALA A 52 7.70 -0.31 -11.73
C ALA A 52 8.34 -1.18 -12.82
N ARG A 53 7.53 -1.75 -13.72
CA ARG A 53 8.00 -2.56 -14.85
C ARG A 53 8.85 -1.76 -15.84
N ARG A 54 8.52 -0.49 -16.09
CA ARG A 54 9.28 0.37 -17.02
C ARG A 54 10.60 0.84 -16.42
N LEU A 55 10.63 1.09 -15.11
CA LEU A 55 11.79 1.59 -14.38
C LEU A 55 12.71 0.47 -13.88
N GLY A 56 12.23 -0.78 -13.85
CA GLY A 56 12.98 -1.90 -13.28
C GLY A 56 13.11 -1.83 -11.76
N LEU A 57 12.10 -1.26 -11.08
CA LEU A 57 12.07 -1.07 -9.64
C LEU A 57 10.95 -1.92 -9.01
N PRO A 58 11.08 -2.35 -7.73
CA PRO A 58 9.94 -2.82 -6.94
C PRO A 58 8.82 -1.77 -6.92
N GLU A 59 7.56 -2.21 -6.99
CA GLU A 59 6.43 -1.29 -7.02
C GLU A 59 6.33 -0.43 -5.76
N ALA A 60 6.62 -1.01 -4.59
CA ALA A 60 6.64 -0.26 -3.34
C ALA A 60 7.62 0.93 -3.39
N LYS A 61 8.79 0.78 -4.00
CA LYS A 61 9.74 1.89 -4.18
C LYS A 61 9.20 2.98 -5.10
N VAL A 62 8.50 2.59 -6.15
CA VAL A 62 7.85 3.57 -7.04
C VAL A 62 6.83 4.39 -6.25
N VAL A 63 5.97 3.76 -5.47
CA VAL A 63 4.95 4.49 -4.68
C VAL A 63 5.59 5.28 -3.53
N ALA A 64 6.61 4.74 -2.88
CA ALA A 64 7.36 5.43 -1.83
C ALA A 64 8.12 6.66 -2.34
N ALA A 65 8.44 6.71 -3.63
CA ALA A 65 9.11 7.83 -4.26
C ALA A 65 8.17 8.97 -4.67
N LEU A 66 6.85 8.74 -4.65
CA LEU A 66 5.88 9.77 -4.98
C LEU A 66 5.84 10.86 -3.89
N PRO A 67 5.54 12.12 -4.27
CA PRO A 67 5.35 13.19 -3.30
C PRO A 67 4.17 12.90 -2.36
N ALA A 68 4.20 13.48 -1.16
CA ALA A 68 3.22 13.21 -0.10
C ALA A 68 1.78 13.54 -0.50
N GLU A 69 1.60 14.49 -1.43
CA GLU A 69 0.32 14.85 -2.02
C GLU A 69 -0.27 13.68 -2.83
N GLN A 70 0.58 12.87 -3.46
CA GLN A 70 0.19 11.74 -4.32
C GLN A 70 0.18 10.41 -3.57
N ALA A 71 1.06 10.22 -2.58
CA ALA A 71 1.10 8.99 -1.81
C ALA A 71 1.45 9.23 -0.33
N VAL A 72 0.66 8.65 0.57
CA VAL A 72 0.94 8.59 2.00
C VAL A 72 0.90 7.14 2.48
N SER A 73 1.72 6.80 3.47
CA SER A 73 1.93 5.42 3.89
C SER A 73 1.54 5.16 5.35
N ALA A 74 1.26 3.89 5.64
CA ALA A 74 1.11 3.32 6.96
C ALA A 74 1.76 1.93 7.00
N PRO A 75 2.20 1.44 8.17
CA PRO A 75 2.69 0.06 8.30
C PRO A 75 1.58 -0.93 8.00
N GLY A 76 1.96 -2.13 7.53
CA GLY A 76 1.02 -3.23 7.30
C GLY A 76 0.17 -3.60 8.53
N SER A 77 0.69 -3.35 9.74
CA SER A 77 -0.05 -3.52 10.99
C SER A 77 -1.30 -2.63 11.11
N ALA A 78 -1.45 -1.59 10.27
CA ALA A 78 -2.65 -0.76 10.20
C ALA A 78 -3.78 -1.40 9.36
N PHE A 79 -3.55 -2.59 8.79
CA PHE A 79 -4.47 -3.25 7.86
C PHE A 79 -5.92 -3.31 8.36
N GLU A 80 -6.17 -3.80 9.58
CA GLU A 80 -7.55 -4.00 10.06
C GLU A 80 -8.33 -2.69 10.14
N GLU A 81 -7.68 -1.62 10.61
CA GLU A 81 -8.30 -0.28 10.67
C GLU A 81 -8.57 0.28 9.28
N VAL A 82 -7.61 0.14 8.35
CA VAL A 82 -7.76 0.58 6.96
C VAL A 82 -8.87 -0.21 6.26
N TRP A 83 -8.90 -1.54 6.41
CA TRP A 83 -9.92 -2.41 5.82
C TRP A 83 -11.32 -2.08 6.36
N ALA A 84 -11.45 -1.83 7.66
CA ALA A 84 -12.71 -1.38 8.26
C ALA A 84 -13.19 -0.06 7.64
N ALA A 85 -12.30 0.92 7.47
CA ALA A 85 -12.65 2.18 6.81
C ALA A 85 -13.06 1.98 5.33
N LEU A 86 -12.39 1.07 4.62
CA LEU A 86 -12.72 0.72 3.24
C LEU A 86 -14.03 -0.07 3.12
N SER A 87 -14.46 -0.81 4.16
CA SER A 87 -15.69 -1.63 4.11
C SER A 87 -16.98 -0.83 3.88
N GLU A 88 -16.88 0.48 3.99
CA GLU A 88 -17.92 1.45 3.67
C GLU A 88 -18.02 1.81 2.18
N VAL A 89 -17.07 1.36 1.35
CA VAL A 89 -17.06 1.58 -0.11
C VAL A 89 -18.01 0.59 -0.78
N SER A 90 -19.05 1.13 -1.42
CA SER A 90 -20.11 0.35 -2.06
C SER A 90 -19.67 -0.28 -3.39
N GLU A 91 -18.70 0.31 -4.09
CA GLU A 91 -18.11 -0.16 -5.34
C GLU A 91 -16.63 0.25 -5.47
N ALA A 92 -15.77 -0.74 -5.69
CA ALA A 92 -14.32 -0.61 -5.89
C ALA A 92 -13.82 -1.62 -6.94
N SER A 93 -12.69 -1.32 -7.60
CA SER A 93 -11.97 -2.25 -8.46
C SER A 93 -10.80 -2.83 -7.68
N PHE A 94 -10.86 -4.13 -7.41
CA PHE A 94 -9.78 -4.86 -6.77
C PHE A 94 -8.81 -5.34 -7.84
N LEU A 95 -7.60 -4.81 -7.81
CA LEU A 95 -6.56 -5.10 -8.80
C LEU A 95 -5.54 -6.07 -8.20
N ILE A 96 -5.34 -7.20 -8.88
CA ILE A 96 -4.41 -8.26 -8.46
C ILE A 96 -3.47 -8.53 -9.63
N THR A 97 -2.17 -8.42 -9.40
CA THR A 97 -1.15 -8.76 -10.39
C THR A 97 -0.54 -10.12 -10.12
N LYS A 98 -0.48 -10.98 -11.13
CA LYS A 98 0.18 -12.29 -11.03
C LYS A 98 0.81 -12.70 -12.35
N GLY A 99 2.11 -12.97 -12.35
CA GLY A 99 2.83 -13.42 -13.56
C GLY A 99 2.73 -12.43 -14.72
N GLY A 100 2.67 -11.14 -14.42
CA GLY A 100 2.47 -10.08 -15.42
C GLY A 100 1.04 -9.95 -15.95
N THR A 101 0.09 -10.77 -15.47
CA THR A 101 -1.35 -10.62 -15.73
C THR A 101 -1.99 -9.75 -14.66
N VAL A 102 -2.94 -8.91 -15.07
CA VAL A 102 -3.76 -8.09 -14.19
C VAL A 102 -5.16 -8.70 -14.14
N PHE A 103 -5.68 -8.91 -12.93
CA PHE A 103 -7.05 -9.32 -12.68
C PHE A 103 -7.76 -8.19 -11.95
N GLU A 104 -8.94 -7.85 -12.44
CA GLU A 104 -9.80 -6.84 -11.82
C GLU A 104 -11.12 -7.46 -11.40
N VAL A 105 -11.52 -7.18 -10.16
CA VAL A 105 -12.81 -7.61 -9.62
C VAL A 105 -13.57 -6.37 -9.16
N LEU A 106 -14.65 -6.04 -9.88
CA LEU A 106 -15.58 -4.99 -9.45
C LEU A 106 -16.47 -5.52 -8.32
N SER A 107 -16.38 -4.88 -7.16
CA SER A 107 -17.11 -5.29 -5.95
C SER A 107 -17.13 -4.16 -4.93
N GLY A 108 -18.15 -4.12 -4.06
CA GLY A 108 -18.01 -3.41 -2.79
C GLY A 108 -17.00 -4.10 -1.87
N VAL A 109 -16.46 -3.37 -0.90
CA VAL A 109 -15.55 -3.94 0.10
C VAL A 109 -16.38 -4.57 1.22
N SER A 110 -16.35 -5.89 1.34
CA SER A 110 -17.01 -6.58 2.46
C SER A 110 -16.23 -6.40 3.76
N PRO A 111 -16.91 -6.30 4.92
CA PRO A 111 -16.27 -6.43 6.23
C PRO A 111 -15.55 -7.77 6.36
N GLY A 112 -14.76 -7.90 7.42
CA GLY A 112 -14.11 -9.17 7.73
C GLY A 112 -13.59 -9.21 9.16
N ALA A 113 -13.05 -10.36 9.54
CA ALA A 113 -12.50 -10.57 10.87
C ALA A 113 -11.29 -11.53 10.86
N PRO A 114 -10.35 -11.41 11.81
CA PRO A 114 -9.30 -12.39 12.01
C PRO A 114 -9.86 -13.79 12.24
N SER A 115 -9.23 -14.78 11.61
CA SER A 115 -9.55 -16.19 11.80
C SER A 115 -9.18 -16.64 13.22
N THR A 116 -10.06 -17.41 13.85
CA THR A 116 -9.78 -18.06 15.14
C THR A 116 -8.97 -19.36 15.01
N ARG A 117 -8.64 -19.78 13.78
CA ARG A 117 -8.02 -21.08 13.47
C ARG A 117 -6.74 -20.99 12.63
N SER A 118 -6.42 -19.83 12.11
CA SER A 118 -5.30 -19.60 11.19
C SER A 118 -4.86 -18.14 11.26
N GLN A 119 -3.79 -17.78 10.57
CA GLN A 119 -3.28 -16.40 10.50
C GLN A 119 -4.02 -15.54 9.45
N TYR A 120 -5.12 -16.05 8.89
CA TYR A 120 -5.85 -15.32 7.86
C TYR A 120 -6.86 -14.32 8.45
N PHE A 121 -7.07 -13.22 7.74
CA PHE A 121 -8.25 -12.38 7.88
C PHE A 121 -9.31 -12.82 6.85
N ASN A 122 -10.52 -13.10 7.31
CA ASN A 122 -11.59 -13.66 6.48
C ASN A 122 -12.54 -12.56 6.02
N ILE A 123 -12.67 -12.37 4.71
CA ILE A 123 -13.65 -11.45 4.11
C ILE A 123 -15.03 -12.10 4.20
N GLU A 124 -16.03 -11.36 4.70
CA GLU A 124 -17.42 -11.82 4.73
C GLU A 124 -17.98 -12.03 3.32
N TYR A 125 -18.83 -13.04 3.14
CA TYR A 125 -19.34 -13.42 1.82
C TYR A 125 -20.61 -12.64 1.44
N THR A 126 -20.55 -11.32 1.58
CA THR A 126 -21.68 -10.41 1.31
C THR A 126 -21.59 -9.73 -0.07
N LYS A 127 -20.42 -9.75 -0.72
CA LYS A 127 -20.15 -9.15 -2.03
C LYS A 127 -19.41 -10.12 -2.96
N PRO A 128 -19.24 -9.78 -4.27
CA PRO A 128 -18.55 -10.65 -5.22
C PRO A 128 -17.10 -10.99 -4.83
N LEU A 129 -16.33 -10.02 -4.34
CA LEU A 129 -15.00 -10.31 -3.81
C LEU A 129 -15.12 -11.13 -2.53
N ARG A 130 -14.43 -12.26 -2.49
CA ARG A 130 -14.33 -13.16 -1.34
C ARG A 130 -12.88 -13.59 -1.18
N GLY A 131 -12.50 -13.99 0.03
CA GLY A 131 -11.19 -14.58 0.22
C GLY A 131 -10.69 -14.56 1.65
N HIS A 132 -9.42 -14.94 1.77
CA HIS A 132 -8.65 -15.00 3.00
C HIS A 132 -7.35 -14.25 2.79
N LEU A 133 -7.11 -13.20 3.57
CA LEU A 133 -5.96 -12.31 3.45
C LEU A 133 -4.92 -12.64 4.53
N ARG A 134 -3.64 -12.37 4.27
CA ARG A 134 -2.53 -12.57 5.23
C ARG A 134 -1.92 -11.23 5.63
N PRO A 135 -2.64 -10.43 6.44
CA PRO A 135 -2.15 -9.11 6.83
C PRO A 135 -0.88 -9.15 7.67
N ASP A 136 -0.56 -10.29 8.26
CA ASP A 136 0.70 -10.56 8.94
C ASP A 136 1.93 -10.55 8.01
N GLU A 137 1.72 -10.72 6.70
CA GLU A 137 2.77 -10.64 5.67
C GLU A 137 2.87 -9.24 5.04
N PHE A 138 1.97 -8.30 5.41
CA PHE A 138 1.95 -6.97 4.82
C PHE A 138 2.97 -6.09 5.53
N ALA A 139 3.79 -5.41 4.74
CA ALA A 139 4.80 -4.51 5.26
C ALA A 139 4.36 -3.04 5.14
N ALA A 140 3.69 -2.68 4.04
CA ALA A 140 3.29 -1.31 3.78
C ALA A 140 1.89 -1.20 3.15
N ILE A 141 1.21 -0.11 3.49
CA ILE A 141 -0.07 0.30 2.93
C ILE A 141 0.09 1.72 2.41
N TYR A 142 -0.34 1.99 1.19
CA TYR A 142 -0.29 3.34 0.61
C TYR A 142 -1.68 3.78 0.14
N ALA A 143 -2.07 5.01 0.49
CA ALA A 143 -3.15 5.70 -0.19
C ALA A 143 -2.56 6.45 -1.40
N LEU A 144 -2.93 6.04 -2.60
CA LEU A 144 -2.48 6.58 -3.88
C LEU A 144 -3.52 7.56 -4.44
N ASP A 145 -3.05 8.70 -4.93
CA ASP A 145 -3.85 9.78 -5.51
C ASP A 145 -3.12 10.38 -6.73
N LEU A 146 -3.35 9.83 -7.91
CA LEU A 146 -2.72 10.31 -9.15
C LEU A 146 -3.73 11.06 -10.01
N GLU A 147 -3.29 12.17 -10.61
CA GLU A 147 -4.04 12.86 -11.66
C GLU A 147 -3.82 12.17 -13.01
N ILE A 148 -4.90 12.02 -13.79
CA ILE A 148 -4.85 11.57 -15.17
C ILE A 148 -4.99 12.84 -16.02
N GLY A 149 -3.86 13.45 -16.38
CA GLY A 149 -3.85 14.71 -17.13
C GLY A 149 -4.54 15.89 -16.41
N GLU A 150 -4.53 17.05 -17.05
CA GLU A 150 -5.16 18.25 -16.49
C GLU A 150 -6.69 18.15 -16.64
N GLY A 151 -7.38 17.81 -15.55
CA GLY A 151 -8.84 17.80 -15.48
C GLY A 151 -9.53 16.54 -16.05
N GLU A 152 -8.79 15.52 -16.48
CA GLU A 152 -9.39 14.31 -17.08
C GLU A 152 -9.77 13.24 -16.07
N GLY A 153 -9.33 13.38 -14.81
CA GLY A 153 -9.77 12.52 -13.71
C GLY A 153 -8.65 12.18 -12.74
N ARG A 154 -8.92 11.19 -11.88
CA ARG A 154 -7.95 10.73 -10.89
C ARG A 154 -8.00 9.22 -10.76
N VAL A 155 -6.84 8.62 -10.55
CA VAL A 155 -6.72 7.26 -10.01
C VAL A 155 -6.54 7.39 -8.50
N GLN A 156 -7.52 6.90 -7.75
CA GLN A 156 -7.49 6.92 -6.29
C GLN A 156 -7.70 5.52 -5.74
N GLY A 157 -6.84 5.10 -4.82
CA GLY A 157 -6.94 3.76 -4.24
C GLY A 157 -6.01 3.52 -3.08
N VAL A 158 -6.16 2.35 -2.46
CA VAL A 158 -5.28 1.86 -1.40
C VAL A 158 -4.54 0.63 -1.88
N LEU A 159 -3.21 0.65 -1.77
CA LEU A 159 -2.29 -0.38 -2.25
C LEU A 159 -1.64 -1.08 -1.06
N PHE A 160 -1.50 -2.40 -1.15
CA PHE A 160 -0.94 -3.23 -0.10
C PHE A 160 0.30 -3.95 -0.62
N TYR A 161 1.40 -3.88 0.12
CA TYR A 161 2.70 -4.46 -0.25
C TYR A 161 3.22 -5.43 0.80
N ASP A 162 3.89 -6.49 0.35
CA ASP A 162 4.57 -7.44 1.22
C ASP A 162 5.97 -6.94 1.64
N GLY A 163 6.67 -7.74 2.46
CA GLY A 163 8.03 -7.42 2.93
C GLY A 163 9.12 -7.35 1.86
N LYS A 164 8.81 -7.70 0.60
CA LYS A 164 9.72 -7.59 -0.55
C LYS A 164 9.35 -6.42 -1.46
N GLY A 165 8.38 -5.61 -1.06
CA GLY A 165 7.88 -4.50 -1.88
C GLY A 165 7.06 -4.94 -3.08
N GLU A 166 6.63 -6.20 -3.14
CA GLU A 166 5.75 -6.73 -4.18
C GLU A 166 4.28 -6.39 -3.87
N PRO A 167 3.46 -6.05 -4.88
CA PRO A 167 2.05 -5.77 -4.68
C PRO A 167 1.30 -7.05 -4.25
N VAL A 168 0.60 -6.97 -3.12
CA VAL A 168 -0.35 -8.00 -2.71
C VAL A 168 -1.65 -7.83 -3.51
N PHE A 169 -2.25 -6.64 -3.44
CA PHE A 169 -3.38 -6.19 -4.26
C PHE A 169 -3.60 -4.67 -4.07
N GLY A 170 -4.43 -4.09 -4.93
CA GLY A 170 -4.93 -2.72 -4.80
C GLY A 170 -6.45 -2.67 -4.69
N VAL A 171 -6.97 -1.66 -4.00
CA VAL A 171 -8.40 -1.32 -3.90
C VAL A 171 -8.59 0.07 -4.49
N PHE A 172 -9.01 0.14 -5.75
CA PHE A 172 -9.23 1.40 -6.44
C PHE A 172 -10.68 1.85 -6.30
N ILE A 173 -10.85 3.10 -5.89
CA ILE A 173 -12.14 3.75 -5.65
C ILE A 173 -12.50 4.70 -6.81
N SER A 174 -11.49 5.08 -7.61
CA SER A 174 -11.65 5.69 -8.93
C SER A 174 -10.50 5.29 -9.85
N GLY A 175 -10.73 5.36 -11.17
CA GLY A 175 -9.74 5.06 -12.20
C GLY A 175 -10.41 4.70 -13.52
N GLU A 176 -9.69 4.00 -14.39
CA GLU A 176 -10.23 3.59 -15.70
C GLU A 176 -11.50 2.73 -15.58
N ALA A 177 -11.53 1.81 -14.61
CA ALA A 177 -12.67 0.92 -14.38
C ALA A 177 -13.82 1.56 -13.59
N LEU A 178 -13.61 2.73 -12.97
CA LEU A 178 -14.55 3.36 -12.04
C LEU A 178 -14.54 4.89 -12.13
N ALA A 179 -15.69 5.46 -12.48
CA ALA A 179 -15.87 6.90 -12.47
C ALA A 179 -15.68 7.49 -11.06
N THR A 180 -15.17 8.72 -10.99
CA THR A 180 -15.03 9.42 -9.71
C THR A 180 -16.37 9.99 -9.26
N THR A 181 -16.98 9.42 -8.22
CA THR A 181 -18.18 9.97 -7.57
C THR A 181 -17.80 10.75 -6.31
N ASP A 182 -18.68 11.66 -5.86
CA ASP A 182 -18.46 12.41 -4.61
C ASP A 182 -18.39 11.50 -3.38
N GLU A 183 -19.20 10.43 -3.37
CA GLU A 183 -19.17 9.42 -2.32
C GLU A 183 -17.82 8.69 -2.28
N ASN A 184 -17.38 8.17 -3.43
CA ASN A 184 -16.11 7.46 -3.57
C ASN A 184 -14.93 8.36 -3.19
N ARG A 185 -14.94 9.63 -3.63
CA ARG A 185 -13.95 10.63 -3.24
C ARG A 185 -13.94 10.85 -1.73
N ALA A 186 -15.10 11.00 -1.10
CA ALA A 186 -15.17 11.21 0.35
C ALA A 186 -14.64 9.99 1.13
N ARG A 187 -14.94 8.76 0.66
CA ARG A 187 -14.39 7.53 1.25
C ARG A 187 -12.87 7.46 1.09
N PHE A 188 -12.35 7.81 -0.08
CA PHE A 188 -10.91 7.86 -0.30
C PHE A 188 -10.22 8.89 0.61
N VAL A 189 -10.76 10.11 0.72
CA VAL A 189 -10.20 11.15 1.60
C VAL A 189 -10.16 10.69 3.06
N ALA A 190 -11.22 10.03 3.53
CA ALA A 190 -11.24 9.47 4.89
C ALA A 190 -10.18 8.36 5.08
N ALA A 191 -10.04 7.45 4.13
CA ALA A 191 -9.02 6.40 4.17
C ALA A 191 -7.60 6.98 4.12
N LYS A 192 -7.34 7.96 3.24
CA LYS A 192 -6.05 8.67 3.14
C LYS A 192 -5.70 9.38 4.44
N ALA A 193 -6.66 10.05 5.07
CA ALA A 193 -6.45 10.71 6.36
C ALA A 193 -6.12 9.70 7.48
N LEU A 194 -6.81 8.55 7.52
CA LEU A 194 -6.52 7.48 8.47
C LEU A 194 -5.10 6.93 8.27
N ILE A 195 -4.70 6.70 7.02
CA ILE A 195 -3.36 6.22 6.67
C ILE A 195 -2.29 7.26 7.05
N ALA A 196 -2.50 8.52 6.69
CA ALA A 196 -1.57 9.62 7.02
C ALA A 196 -1.41 9.86 8.53
N ALA A 197 -2.38 9.47 9.36
CA ALA A 197 -2.30 9.57 10.82
C ALA A 197 -1.44 8.46 11.45
N LYS A 198 -1.03 7.43 10.70
CA LYS A 198 -0.13 6.38 11.15
C LYS A 198 1.33 6.80 10.95
N PRO A 199 2.29 6.15 11.63
CA PRO A 199 3.70 6.34 11.31
C PRO A 199 3.96 5.98 9.85
N GLY A 200 4.66 6.84 9.10
CA GLY A 200 5.07 6.51 7.74
C GLY A 200 6.04 5.33 7.72
N VAL A 201 6.03 4.56 6.62
CA VAL A 201 6.92 3.39 6.45
C VAL A 201 8.32 3.82 6.03
N CYS A 202 8.40 4.85 5.19
CA CYS A 202 9.64 5.41 4.68
C CYS A 202 9.82 6.85 5.19
N ALA A 203 11.08 7.28 5.27
CA ALA A 203 11.38 8.69 5.50
C ALA A 203 10.73 9.54 4.38
N ALA A 204 10.12 10.65 4.76
CA ALA A 204 9.62 11.61 3.78
C ALA A 204 10.79 12.10 2.91
N PRO A 205 10.57 12.38 1.61
CA PRO A 205 11.55 13.09 0.81
C PRO A 205 11.94 14.39 1.52
N GLU A 206 13.22 14.71 1.57
CA GLU A 206 13.64 16.05 2.02
C GLU A 206 13.02 17.07 1.05
N THR A 207 12.29 18.04 1.59
CA THR A 207 11.78 19.16 0.82
C THR A 207 12.91 20.17 0.67
N ASP A 208 13.39 20.38 -0.56
CA ASP A 208 14.22 21.54 -0.91
C ASP A 208 13.43 22.85 -0.80
#